data_AF-A0A4Q5VNM3-F1
#
_entry.id   AF-A0A4Q5VNM3-F1
#
_cell.length_a   1.000
_cell.length_b   1.000
_cell.length_c   1.000
_cell.angle_alpha   90.00
_cell.angle_beta   90.00
_cell.angle_gamma   90.00
#
_symmetry.space_group_name_H-M   'P 1'
#
loop_
_entity.id
_entity.type
_entity.pdbx_description
1 polymer ?
#
loop_
_entity_poly.entity_id
_entity_poly.type
_entity_poly.pdbx_seq_one_letter_code
_entity_poly.pdbx_strand_id
1 'polypeptide(L)' 'MIIANTVDLKDYPQLRLIAWHCQGCDFLMEEEAFALYERNWRYIDEKTLKSNERQLIIRLSNKFGHGVMNV' A
#
# COMPACT_ATOMS: atom_id res chain seq x y z
N MET A 1 -20.81 6.24 6.91
CA MET A 1 -20.59 6.32 5.45
C MET A 1 -19.09 6.31 5.23
N ILE A 2 -18.50 5.16 4.88
CA ILE A 2 -17.07 5.11 4.59
C ILE A 2 -16.90 5.74 3.21
N ILE A 3 -16.29 6.93 3.16
CA ILE A 3 -15.79 7.45 1.90
C ILE A 3 -14.70 6.48 1.45
N ALA A 4 -14.97 5.74 0.39
CA ALA A 4 -14.02 4.84 -0.23
C ALA A 4 -12.86 5.66 -0.78
N ASN A 5 -11.74 5.72 -0.05
CA ASN A 5 -10.53 6.30 -0.58
C ASN A 5 -9.78 5.23 -1.37
N THR A 6 -9.46 5.55 -2.62
CA THR A 6 -8.70 4.70 -3.52
C THR A 6 -7.27 5.19 -3.67
N VAL A 7 -6.36 4.25 -3.88
CA VAL A 7 -4.93 4.44 -4.11
C VAL A 7 -4.64 4.07 -5.57
N ASP A 8 -4.07 4.99 -6.36
CA ASP A 8 -3.63 4.69 -7.72
C ASP A 8 -2.30 3.93 -7.70
N LEU A 9 -2.32 2.68 -8.15
CA LEU A 9 -1.16 1.79 -8.21
C LEU A 9 -0.05 2.31 -9.13
N LYS A 10 -0.31 3.24 -10.04
CA LYS A 10 0.73 3.83 -10.92
C LYS A 10 1.72 4.69 -10.16
N ASP A 11 1.29 5.31 -9.07
CA ASP A 11 2.12 6.20 -8.25
C ASP A 11 3.02 5.46 -7.25
N TYR A 12 2.73 4.17 -7.03
CA TYR A 12 3.32 3.32 -5.98
C TYR A 12 3.87 2.02 -6.57
N PRO A 13 5.10 2.03 -7.13
CA PRO A 13 5.67 0.87 -7.82
C PRO A 13 5.83 -0.38 -6.94
N GLN A 14 6.14 -0.22 -5.64
CA GLN A 14 6.28 -1.37 -4.74
C GLN A 14 4.91 -1.95 -4.39
N LEU A 15 3.88 -1.11 -4.22
CA LEU A 15 2.50 -1.57 -4.10
C LEU A 15 2.04 -2.33 -5.34
N ARG A 16 2.34 -1.80 -6.54
CA ARG A 16 2.03 -2.48 -7.81
C ARG A 16 2.71 -3.85 -7.89
N LEU A 17 3.95 -3.97 -7.43
CA LEU A 17 4.70 -5.22 -7.41
C LEU A 17 4.01 -6.29 -6.55
N ILE A 18 3.57 -5.93 -5.34
CA ILE A 18 2.90 -6.87 -4.42
C ILE A 18 1.42 -7.09 -4.75
N ALA A 19 0.81 -6.22 -5.56
CA ALA A 19 -0.56 -6.33 -6.05
C ALA A 19 -0.67 -7.17 -7.34
N TRP A 20 0.18 -8.17 -7.54
CA TRP A 20 0.29 -8.96 -8.77
C TRP A 20 -0.99 -9.72 -9.18
N HIS A 21 -1.88 -10.01 -8.22
CA HIS A 21 -3.21 -10.57 -8.50
C HIS A 21 -4.17 -9.58 -9.17
N CYS A 22 -3.94 -8.28 -9.03
CA CYS A 22 -4.79 -7.21 -9.53
C CYS A 22 -4.45 -6.89 -11.00
N GLN A 23 -4.66 -7.87 -11.89
CA GLN A 23 -4.49 -7.66 -13.32
C GLN A 23 -5.64 -6.81 -13.87
N GLY A 24 -5.32 -5.68 -14.50
CA GLY A 24 -6.31 -4.77 -15.10
C GLY A 24 -6.97 -3.79 -14.11
N CYS A 25 -6.58 -3.80 -12.83
CA CYS A 25 -7.00 -2.79 -11.88
C CYS A 25 -5.87 -1.76 -11.67
N ASP A 26 -6.22 -0.48 -11.77
CA ASP A 26 -5.29 0.62 -11.48
C ASP A 26 -5.49 1.21 -10.08
N PHE A 27 -6.60 0.90 -9.42
CA PHE A 27 -6.96 1.49 -8.14
C PHE A 27 -7.21 0.40 -7.09
N LEU A 28 -6.71 0.60 -5.88
CA LEU A 28 -7.04 -0.23 -4.72
C LEU A 28 -7.69 0.58 -3.63
N MET A 29 -8.52 -0.06 -2.81
CA MET A 29 -8.98 0.58 -1.60
C MET A 29 -7.79 0.76 -0.64
N GLU A 30 -7.75 1.87 0.09
CA GLU A 30 -6.66 2.14 1.06
C GLU A 30 -6.46 1.00 2.07
N GLU A 31 -7.54 0.36 2.51
CA GLU A 31 -7.49 -0.78 3.45
C GLU A 31 -6.87 -2.03 2.79
N GLU A 32 -7.22 -2.31 1.53
CA GLU A 32 -6.62 -3.41 0.76
C GLU A 32 -5.13 -3.15 0.51
N ALA A 33 -4.76 -1.90 0.18
CA ALA A 33 -3.37 -1.51 0.02
C ALA A 33 -2.57 -1.73 1.32
N PHE A 34 -3.13 -1.37 2.47
CA PHE A 34 -2.50 -1.61 3.76
C PHE A 34 -2.31 -3.11 4.04
N ALA A 35 -3.35 -3.92 3.86
CA ALA A 35 -3.29 -5.37 4.05
C ALA A 35 -2.26 -6.04 3.11
N LEU A 36 -2.10 -5.53 1.89
CA LEU A 36 -1.07 -6.00 0.97
C LEU A 36 0.34 -5.68 1.47
N TYR A 37 0.57 -4.46 1.96
CA TYR A 37 1.86 -4.08 2.53
C TYR A 37 2.23 -4.97 3.72
N GLU A 38 1.32 -5.21 4.67
CA GLU A 38 1.59 -6.07 5.83
C GLU A 38 1.95 -7.50 5.40
N ARG A 39 1.10 -8.13 4.58
CA ARG A 39 1.27 -9.55 4.21
C ARG A 39 2.48 -9.82 3.32
N ASN A 40 2.89 -8.83 2.53
CA ASN A 40 3.89 -9.00 1.48
C ASN A 40 5.15 -8.15 1.71
N TRP A 41 5.36 -7.61 2.91
CA TRP A 41 6.48 -6.70 3.19
C TRP A 41 7.85 -7.26 2.81
N ARG A 42 8.07 -8.56 3.01
CA ARG A 42 9.31 -9.25 2.60
C ARG A 42 9.66 -9.15 1.11
N TYR A 43 8.72 -8.75 0.26
CA TYR A 43 8.92 -8.54 -1.17
C TYR A 43 9.14 -7.07 -1.54
N ILE A 44 9.01 -6.15 -0.58
CA ILE A 44 9.24 -4.73 -0.78
C ILE A 44 10.74 -4.47 -0.75
N ASP A 45 11.25 -3.86 -1.81
CA ASP A 45 12.61 -3.31 -1.79
C ASP A 45 12.58 -1.91 -1.18
N GLU A 46 12.84 -1.86 0.12
CA GLU A 46 12.88 -0.63 0.90
C GLU A 46 13.88 0.41 0.36
N LYS A 47 14.92 0.02 -0.39
CA LYS A 47 15.88 0.98 -0.97
C LYS A 47 15.30 1.74 -2.15
N THR A 48 14.28 1.18 -2.79
CA THR A 48 13.63 1.76 -3.99
C THR A 48 12.32 2.48 -3.67
N LEU A 49 11.86 2.43 -2.41
CA LEU A 49 10.68 3.16 -1.96
C LEU A 49 10.86 4.66 -2.14
N LYS A 50 10.07 5.22 -3.04
CA LYS A 50 9.97 6.66 -3.29
C LYS A 50 9.38 7.37 -2.07
N SER A 51 9.68 8.65 -1.91
CA SER A 51 9.22 9.44 -0.76
C SER A 51 7.69 9.52 -0.64
N ASN A 52 6.96 9.60 -1.76
CA ASN A 52 5.50 9.58 -1.78
C ASN A 52 4.93 8.23 -1.30
N GLU A 53 5.56 7.12 -1.66
CA GLU A 53 5.14 5.78 -1.27
C GLU A 53 5.39 5.53 0.23
N ARG A 54 6.51 6.01 0.78
CA ARG A 54 6.75 5.98 2.23
C ARG A 54 5.69 6.78 3.00
N GLN A 55 5.33 7.96 2.49
CA GLN A 55 4.28 8.78 3.11
C GLN A 55 2.92 8.08 3.07
N LEU A 56 2.60 7.41 1.96
CA LEU A 56 1.40 6.58 1.87
C LEU A 56 1.42 5.49 2.95
N ILE A 57 2.50 4.71 3.01
CA ILE A 57 2.67 3.63 3.99
C ILE A 57 2.47 4.15 5.43
N ILE A 58 3.15 5.24 5.82
CA ILE A 58 3.01 5.84 7.16
C ILE A 58 1.55 6.26 7.43
N ARG A 59 0.90 6.90 6.45
CA ARG A 59 -0.50 7.31 6.56
C ARG A 59 -1.43 6.10 6.74
N LEU A 60 -1.21 5.03 5.98
CA LEU A 60 -1.98 3.80 6.07
C LEU A 60 -1.75 3.09 7.41
N SER A 61 -0.51 2.99 7.88
CA SER A 61 -0.19 2.42 9.20
C SER A 61 -0.88 3.19 10.32
N ASN A 62 -0.89 4.53 10.28
CA ASN A 62 -1.60 5.34 11.26
C ASN A 62 -3.12 5.13 11.22
N LYS A 63 -3.67 4.91 10.01
CA LYS A 63 -5.12 4.77 9.80
C LYS A 63 -5.65 3.38 10.16
N PHE A 64 -4.91 2.31 9.83
CA PHE A 64 -5.38 0.93 9.94
C PHE A 64 -4.59 0.06 10.92
N GLY A 65 -3.32 0.38 11.18
CA GLY A 65 -2.41 -0.40 12.04
C GLY A 65 -2.08 0.26 13.38
N HIS A 66 -2.81 1.31 13.79
CA HIS A 66 -2.52 2.12 14.98
C HIS A 66 -1.07 2.66 15.02
N GLY A 67 -0.49 2.92 13.86
CA GLY A 67 0.88 3.44 13.70
C GLY A 67 1.96 2.37 13.52
N VAL A 68 1.60 1.09 13.52
CA VAL A 68 2.54 -0.04 13.36
C VAL A 68 2.15 -0.88 12.14
N MET A 69 3.15 -1.45 11.47
CA MET A 69 2.96 -2.47 10.44
C MET A 69 3.39 -3.82 10.99
N ASN A 70 2.55 -4.85 10.87
CA ASN A 70 2.89 -6.20 11.28
C ASN A 70 3.57 -6.93 10.12
N VAL A 71 4.91 -6.87 10.07
CA VAL A 71 5.73 -7.30 8.93
C VAL A 71 6.91 -8.18 9.31
#